data_AF-D0LMV9-F1
#
_entry.id   AF-D0LMV9-F1
#
_cell.length_a   1.000
_cell.length_b   1.000
_cell.length_c   1.000
_cell.angle_alpha   90.00
_cell.angle_beta   90.00
_cell.angle_gamma   90.00
#
_symmetry.space_group_name_H-M   'P 1'
#
loop_
_entity.id
_entity.type
_entity.pdbx_description
1 polymer ?
#
loop_
_entity_poly.entity_id
_entity_poly.type
_entity_poly.pdbx_seq_one_letter_code
_entity_poly.pdbx_strand_id
1 'polypeptide(L)'
;MLLERRANADATHVETTSVRTENGAIVVTGRLFRHGGGNGRPHRFTGKPAPSAPPPTRRPARVAQMLAFAHRVDGEVERGEFASRSAAARHYGMTTGRITQLLSLLWLAPSIQEDVLFLEAIDGREPVSGQVLEKIARIADWSVQRRGWYGVRWGRRPGR
;
A
#
# COMPACT_ATOMS: atom_id res chain seq x y z
N MET A 1 30.53 -8.73 3.06
CA MET A 1 30.19 -7.87 4.22
C MET A 1 30.65 -6.45 3.90
N LEU A 2 29.90 -5.72 3.08
CA LEU A 2 30.18 -4.31 2.75
C LEU A 2 29.35 -3.45 3.70
N LEU A 3 30.00 -2.81 4.68
CA LEU A 3 29.37 -1.81 5.55
C LEU A 3 29.24 -0.49 4.77
N GLU A 4 28.00 -0.08 4.49
CA GLU A 4 27.67 1.25 4.00
C GLU A 4 28.23 2.31 4.97
N ARG A 5 29.14 3.15 4.47
CA ARG A 5 29.52 4.40 5.14
C ARG A 5 28.29 5.31 5.18
N ARG A 6 27.66 5.43 6.35
CA ARG A 6 26.75 6.54 6.63
C ARG A 6 27.55 7.84 6.59
N ALA A 7 27.32 8.65 5.56
CA ALA A 7 27.78 10.03 5.53
C ALA A 7 27.06 10.80 6.64
N ASN A 8 27.77 11.04 7.74
CA ASN A 8 27.32 11.92 8.81
C ASN A 8 27.47 13.35 8.27
N ALA A 9 26.40 13.91 7.73
CA ALA A 9 26.34 15.32 7.36
C ALA A 9 26.29 16.12 8.66
N ASP A 10 27.45 16.60 9.08
CA ASP A 10 27.63 17.49 10.21
C ASP A 10 26.84 18.78 9.95
N ALA A 11 25.64 18.84 10.52
CA ALA A 11 24.73 19.96 10.35
C ALA A 11 25.27 21.12 11.19
N THR A 12 26.07 21.99 10.56
CA THR A 12 26.49 23.27 11.13
C THR A 12 25.24 24.04 11.56
N HIS A 13 25.02 24.14 12.87
CA HIS A 13 23.92 24.88 13.47
C HIS A 13 24.19 26.37 13.25
N VAL A 14 23.60 26.95 12.20
CA VAL A 14 23.55 28.41 12.05
C VAL A 14 22.49 28.90 13.02
N GLU A 15 22.92 29.41 14.16
CA GLU A 15 22.07 29.99 15.19
C GLU A 15 21.20 31.08 14.56
N THR A 16 19.87 31.04 14.80
CA THR A 16 18.95 32.01 14.20
C THR A 16 18.98 33.28 15.03
N THR A 17 19.64 34.33 14.54
CA THR A 17 19.67 35.64 15.22
C THR A 17 18.50 36.50 14.74
N SER A 18 17.83 37.16 15.69
CA SER A 18 16.82 38.18 15.39
C SER A 18 17.29 39.55 15.88
N VAL A 19 17.23 40.55 15.01
CA VAL A 19 17.60 41.94 15.30
C VAL A 19 16.37 42.81 15.06
N ARG A 20 16.01 43.65 16.04
CA ARG A 20 15.01 44.70 15.84
C ARG A 20 15.68 45.92 15.22
N THR A 21 15.11 46.40 14.13
CA THR A 21 15.53 47.63 13.44
C THR A 21 14.85 48.84 14.06
N GLU A 22 15.45 50.02 13.85
CA GLU A 22 14.92 51.33 14.26
C GLU A 22 13.49 51.60 13.73
N ASN A 23 13.15 51.02 12.57
CA ASN A 23 11.82 51.13 11.94
C ASN A 23 10.81 50.10 12.52
N GLY A 24 11.14 49.42 13.61
CA GLY A 24 10.29 48.43 14.26
C GLY A 24 10.23 47.06 13.57
N ALA A 25 10.91 46.87 12.43
CA ALA A 25 10.97 45.58 11.74
C ALA A 25 11.93 44.60 12.45
N ILE A 26 11.58 43.32 12.46
CA ILE A 26 12.45 42.24 12.96
C ILE A 26 13.14 41.58 11.77
N VAL A 27 14.46 41.70 11.71
CA VAL A 27 15.29 40.99 10.73
C VAL A 27 15.77 39.70 11.37
N VAL A 28 15.46 38.57 10.74
CA VAL A 28 15.88 37.24 11.20
C VAL A 28 16.90 36.69 10.20
N THR A 29 18.13 36.47 10.65
CA THR A 29 19.23 35.97 9.81
C THR A 29 19.58 34.55 10.25
N GLY A 30 19.54 33.60 9.31
CA GLY A 30 19.81 32.18 9.55
C GLY A 30 19.10 31.28 8.55
N ARG A 31 19.15 29.96 8.77
CA ARG A 31 18.41 28.98 7.96
C ARG A 31 16.95 28.95 8.42
N LEU A 32 16.08 29.59 7.65
CA LEU A 32 14.63 29.60 7.89
C LEU A 32 13.91 28.63 6.95
N PHE A 33 13.02 27.84 7.51
CA PHE A 33 12.11 26.95 6.78
C PHE A 33 10.77 27.65 6.59
N ARG A 34 10.29 27.68 5.34
CA ARG A 34 8.98 28.21 4.98
C ARG A 34 7.90 27.16 5.29
N HIS A 35 6.90 27.57 6.06
CA HIS A 35 5.72 26.78 6.39
C HIS A 35 4.46 27.44 5.85
N GLY A 36 3.55 26.63 5.32
CA GLY A 36 2.24 27.06 4.83
C GLY A 36 2.24 27.87 3.53
N GLY A 37 1.03 28.31 3.16
CA GLY A 37 0.73 29.18 2.02
C GLY A 37 0.43 28.50 0.69
N GLY A 38 -0.55 27.59 0.75
CA GLY A 38 -1.50 27.37 -0.34
C GLY A 38 -2.87 27.93 0.07
N ASN A 39 -3.76 28.17 -0.90
CA ASN A 39 -5.15 28.62 -0.69
C ASN A 39 -5.27 29.94 0.11
N GLY A 40 -4.47 30.96 -0.24
CA GLY A 40 -4.61 32.33 0.31
C GLY A 40 -4.10 32.54 1.75
N ARG A 41 -3.47 31.54 2.36
CA ARG A 41 -2.91 31.66 3.72
C ARG A 41 -1.52 32.31 3.69
N PRO A 42 -1.18 33.20 4.65
CA PRO A 42 0.15 33.79 4.73
C PRO A 42 1.23 32.74 5.01
N HIS A 43 2.41 32.95 4.45
CA HIS A 43 3.58 32.13 4.76
C HIS A 43 4.13 32.45 6.14
N ARG A 44 4.57 31.43 6.87
CA ARG A 44 5.30 31.57 8.13
C ARG A 44 6.72 31.05 7.96
N PHE A 45 7.70 31.72 8.54
CA PHE A 45 9.08 31.27 8.56
C PHE A 45 9.44 30.78 9.97
N THR A 46 10.10 29.63 10.08
CA THR A 46 10.53 29.06 11.36
C THR A 46 11.95 28.51 11.25
N GLY A 47 12.72 28.53 12.35
CA GLY A 47 14.06 27.92 12.38
C GLY A 47 14.06 26.39 12.41
N LYS A 48 12.90 25.74 12.51
CA LYS A 48 12.77 24.28 12.55
C LYS A 48 12.24 23.74 11.22
N PRO A 49 12.82 22.65 10.67
CA PRO A 49 12.26 22.00 9.50
C PRO A 49 10.84 21.49 9.81
N ALA A 50 10.02 21.37 8.77
CA ALA A 50 8.77 20.63 8.90
C ALA A 50 9.04 19.21 9.41
N PRO A 51 8.19 18.66 10.30
CA PRO A 51 8.29 17.26 10.66
C PRO A 51 8.33 16.42 9.38
N SER A 52 9.26 15.48 9.30
CA SER A 52 9.24 14.50 8.21
C SER A 52 7.88 13.83 8.20
N ALA A 53 7.30 13.62 7.01
CA ALA A 53 6.11 12.80 6.89
C ALA A 53 6.35 11.45 7.58
N PRO A 54 5.34 10.90 8.29
CA PRO A 54 5.46 9.57 8.86
C PRO A 54 5.75 8.55 7.74
N PRO A 55 6.46 7.45 8.05
CA PRO A 55 6.66 6.40 7.08
C PRO A 55 5.31 5.85 6.60
N PRO A 56 5.21 5.42 5.34
CA PRO A 56 3.96 4.90 4.80
C PRO A 56 3.55 3.64 5.56
N THR A 57 2.26 3.51 5.85
CA THR A 57 1.71 2.32 6.51
C THR A 57 1.50 1.24 5.46
N ARG A 58 2.13 0.08 5.67
CA ARG A 58 2.02 -1.10 4.80
C ARG A 58 1.25 -2.20 5.50
N ARG A 59 0.35 -2.83 4.76
CA ARG A 59 -0.41 -4.01 5.21
C ARG A 59 -0.64 -4.96 4.03
N PRO A 60 -0.82 -6.26 4.25
CA PRO A 60 -1.24 -7.16 3.18
C PRO A 60 -2.50 -6.65 2.50
N ALA A 61 -2.48 -6.61 1.16
CA ALA A 61 -3.61 -6.17 0.35
C ALA A 61 -4.84 -7.02 0.67
N ARG A 62 -6.03 -6.44 0.54
CA ARG A 62 -7.27 -7.16 0.83
C ARG A 62 -7.42 -8.42 -0.03
N VAL A 63 -6.99 -8.34 -1.29
CA VAL A 63 -7.00 -9.49 -2.21
C VAL A 63 -6.03 -10.61 -1.80
N ALA A 64 -4.90 -10.27 -1.18
CA ALA A 64 -3.96 -11.25 -0.63
C ALA A 64 -4.61 -12.02 0.52
N GLN A 65 -5.25 -11.31 1.44
CA GLN A 65 -6.00 -11.92 2.55
C GLN A 65 -7.16 -12.78 2.05
N MET A 66 -7.87 -12.33 1.00
CA MET A 66 -8.94 -13.11 0.37
C MET A 66 -8.43 -14.41 -0.24
N LEU A 67 -7.29 -14.38 -0.93
CA LEU A 67 -6.69 -15.59 -1.53
C LEU A 67 -6.17 -16.55 -0.46
N ALA A 68 -5.50 -16.05 0.58
CA ALA A 68 -5.07 -16.86 1.71
C ALA A 68 -6.26 -17.52 2.42
N PHE A 69 -7.35 -16.77 2.60
CA PHE A 69 -8.58 -17.32 3.18
C PHE A 69 -9.25 -18.35 2.25
N ALA A 70 -9.21 -18.15 0.93
CA ALA A 70 -9.74 -19.13 -0.02
C ALA A 70 -9.01 -20.47 0.09
N HIS A 71 -7.67 -20.47 0.16
CA HIS A 71 -6.86 -21.68 0.39
C HIS A 71 -7.22 -22.37 1.70
N ARG A 72 -7.43 -21.59 2.78
CA ARG A 72 -7.87 -22.14 4.06
C ARG A 72 -9.20 -22.88 3.93
N VAL A 73 -10.22 -22.21 3.37
CA VAL A 73 -11.57 -22.79 3.21
C VAL A 73 -11.54 -24.04 2.34
N ASP A 74 -10.80 -24.01 1.23
CA ASP A 74 -10.69 -25.16 0.33
C ASP A 74 -10.02 -26.34 1.04
N GLY A 75 -8.93 -26.11 1.78
CA GLY A 75 -8.27 -27.14 2.56
C GLY A 75 -9.13 -27.70 3.71
N GLU A 76 -9.94 -26.88 4.38
CA GLU A 76 -10.89 -27.36 5.41
C GLU A 76 -11.98 -28.26 4.80
N VAL A 77 -12.45 -27.93 3.59
CA VAL A 77 -13.39 -28.77 2.84
C VAL A 77 -12.72 -30.08 2.38
N GLU A 78 -11.50 -30.01 1.84
CA GLU A 78 -10.74 -31.20 1.40
C GLU A 78 -10.44 -32.16 2.56
N ARG A 79 -10.16 -31.65 3.76
CA ARG A 79 -9.99 -32.45 4.98
C ARG A 79 -11.30 -32.99 5.57
N GLY A 80 -12.45 -32.62 5.01
CA GLY A 80 -13.76 -33.06 5.48
C GLY A 80 -14.27 -32.34 6.74
N GLU A 81 -13.64 -31.23 7.16
CA GLU A 81 -14.11 -30.41 8.28
C GLU A 81 -15.47 -29.77 7.94
N PHE A 82 -15.70 -29.49 6.66
CA PHE A 82 -16.99 -29.07 6.13
C PHE A 82 -17.46 -29.98 5.00
N ALA A 83 -18.70 -30.48 5.11
CA ALA A 83 -19.31 -31.34 4.09
C ALA A 83 -19.46 -30.68 2.70
N SER A 84 -19.41 -29.35 2.62
CA SER A 84 -19.45 -28.61 1.36
C SER A 84 -19.00 -27.16 1.54
N ARG A 85 -18.70 -26.49 0.42
CA ARG A 85 -18.47 -25.04 0.37
C ARG A 85 -19.65 -24.24 0.94
N SER A 86 -20.89 -24.70 0.72
CA SER A 86 -22.09 -24.07 1.30
C SER A 86 -22.16 -24.24 2.82
N ALA A 87 -21.66 -25.36 3.36
CA ALA A 87 -21.55 -25.56 4.80
C ALA A 87 -20.49 -24.63 5.41
N ALA A 88 -19.31 -24.52 4.76
CA ALA A 88 -18.29 -23.55 5.15
C ALA A 88 -18.83 -22.11 5.10
N ALA A 89 -19.61 -21.75 4.07
CA ALA A 89 -20.22 -20.43 3.95
C ALA A 89 -21.10 -20.09 5.16
N ARG A 90 -21.99 -21.01 5.55
CA ARG A 90 -22.84 -20.84 6.75
C ARG A 90 -22.00 -20.73 8.02
N HIS A 91 -20.97 -21.54 8.16
CA HIS A 91 -20.07 -21.51 9.32
C HIS A 91 -19.38 -20.14 9.47
N TYR A 92 -18.91 -19.57 8.36
CA TYR A 92 -18.24 -18.27 8.33
C TYR A 92 -19.21 -17.07 8.28
N GLY A 93 -20.52 -17.28 8.39
CA GLY A 93 -21.52 -16.21 8.31
C GLY A 93 -21.56 -15.51 6.94
N MET A 94 -21.15 -16.20 5.88
CA MET A 94 -21.08 -15.67 4.51
C MET A 94 -22.19 -16.27 3.64
N THR A 95 -22.59 -15.51 2.62
CA THR A 95 -23.44 -16.07 1.56
C THR A 95 -22.64 -17.07 0.72
N THR A 96 -23.32 -18.06 0.14
CA THR A 96 -22.68 -19.01 -0.78
C THR A 96 -21.99 -18.29 -1.93
N GLY A 97 -22.62 -17.24 -2.48
CA GLY A 97 -22.02 -16.43 -3.56
C GLY A 97 -20.69 -15.78 -3.16
N ARG A 98 -20.58 -15.30 -1.91
CA ARG A 98 -19.34 -14.69 -1.42
C ARG A 98 -18.21 -15.72 -1.26
N ILE A 99 -18.52 -16.92 -0.77
CA ILE A 99 -17.55 -18.03 -0.71
C ILE A 99 -17.14 -18.48 -2.11
N THR A 100 -18.08 -18.61 -3.05
CA THR A 100 -17.75 -18.94 -4.44
C THR A 100 -16.84 -17.90 -5.06
N GLN A 101 -17.07 -16.61 -4.79
CA GLN A 101 -16.19 -15.54 -5.28
C GLN A 101 -14.77 -15.67 -4.70
N LEU A 102 -14.64 -15.98 -3.41
CA LEU A 102 -13.33 -16.23 -2.79
C LEU A 102 -12.63 -17.42 -3.45
N LEU A 103 -13.33 -18.54 -3.57
CA LEU A 103 -12.79 -19.78 -4.13
C LEU A 103 -12.46 -19.67 -5.63
N SER A 104 -13.12 -18.77 -6.36
CA SER A 104 -12.75 -18.50 -7.76
C SER A 104 -11.31 -17.98 -7.90
N LEU A 105 -10.73 -17.36 -6.86
CA LEU A 105 -9.34 -16.90 -6.89
C LEU A 105 -8.35 -18.07 -6.98
N LEU A 106 -8.75 -19.28 -6.58
CA LEU A 106 -7.92 -20.49 -6.70
C LEU A 106 -7.75 -20.95 -8.16
N TRP A 107 -8.55 -20.42 -9.09
CA TRP A 107 -8.42 -20.69 -10.53
C TRP A 107 -7.34 -19.84 -11.21
N LEU A 108 -6.75 -18.88 -10.48
CA LEU A 108 -5.60 -18.14 -10.97
C LEU A 108 -4.41 -19.07 -11.19
N ALA A 109 -3.60 -18.79 -12.20
CA ALA A 109 -2.34 -19.49 -12.42
C ALA A 109 -1.47 -19.42 -11.16
N PRO A 110 -0.72 -20.49 -10.80
CA PRO A 110 0.06 -20.51 -9.56
C PRO A 110 1.00 -19.31 -9.38
N SER A 111 1.69 -18.88 -10.44
CA SER A 111 2.56 -17.70 -10.42
C SER A 111 1.82 -16.40 -10.11
N ILE A 112 0.56 -16.29 -10.52
CA ILE A 112 -0.28 -15.12 -10.21
C ILE A 112 -0.76 -15.18 -8.77
N GLN A 113 -1.10 -16.36 -8.26
CA GLN A 113 -1.45 -16.54 -6.85
C GLN A 113 -0.32 -16.10 -5.93
N GLU A 114 0.91 -16.52 -6.23
CA GLU A 114 2.11 -16.10 -5.49
C GLU A 114 2.28 -14.58 -5.53
N ASP A 115 2.24 -13.96 -6.71
CA ASP A 115 2.30 -12.51 -6.87
C ASP A 115 1.23 -11.78 -6.05
N VAL A 116 0.00 -12.31 -6.02
CA VAL A 116 -1.13 -11.73 -5.28
C VAL A 116 -0.92 -11.79 -3.78
N LEU A 117 -0.36 -12.88 -3.26
CA LEU A 117 -0.09 -13.05 -1.82
C LEU A 117 0.92 -12.04 -1.29
N PHE A 118 1.83 -11.54 -2.15
CA PHE A 118 2.83 -10.51 -1.79
C PHE A 118 2.38 -9.07 -2.07
N LEU A 119 1.12 -8.85 -2.45
CA LEU A 119 0.60 -7.49 -2.63
C LEU A 119 0.40 -6.79 -1.28
N GLU A 120 0.81 -5.53 -1.23
CA GLU A 120 0.60 -4.65 -0.08
C GLU A 120 -0.35 -3.51 -0.44
N ALA A 121 -1.22 -3.15 0.50
CA ALA A 121 -1.87 -1.85 0.50
C ALA A 121 -0.96 -0.84 1.23
N ILE A 122 -0.73 0.31 0.59
CA ILE A 122 0.12 1.39 1.11
C ILE A 122 -0.80 2.57 1.44
N ASP A 123 -0.77 3.03 2.68
CA ASP A 123 -1.65 4.09 3.20
C ASP A 123 -3.13 3.84 2.88
N GLY A 124 -3.53 2.57 2.97
CA GLY A 124 -4.89 2.11 2.68
C GLY A 124 -5.24 1.96 1.19
N ARG A 125 -4.35 2.35 0.27
CA ARG A 125 -4.56 2.19 -1.18
C ARG A 125 -4.28 0.75 -1.61
N GLU A 126 -5.32 0.09 -2.12
CA GLU A 126 -5.21 -1.26 -2.68
C GLU A 126 -4.55 -1.24 -4.08
N PRO A 127 -3.58 -2.13 -4.36
CA PRO A 127 -2.88 -2.16 -5.65
C PRO A 127 -3.76 -2.69 -6.80
N VAL A 128 -4.69 -3.60 -6.48
CA VAL A 128 -5.64 -4.20 -7.43
C VAL A 128 -6.98 -4.45 -6.75
N SER A 129 -8.07 -4.33 -7.51
CA SER A 129 -9.41 -4.65 -7.00
C SER A 129 -9.70 -6.14 -7.17
N GLY A 130 -10.50 -6.72 -6.27
CA GLY A 130 -10.93 -8.12 -6.35
C GLY A 130 -11.66 -8.45 -7.66
N GLN A 131 -12.46 -7.52 -8.18
CA GLN A 131 -13.19 -7.71 -9.45
C GLN A 131 -12.24 -7.91 -10.64
N VAL A 132 -11.08 -7.24 -10.66
CA VAL A 132 -10.09 -7.43 -11.73
C VAL A 132 -9.48 -8.82 -11.65
N LEU A 133 -9.13 -9.28 -10.45
CA LEU A 133 -8.62 -10.65 -10.25
C LEU A 133 -9.65 -11.70 -10.60
N GLU A 134 -10.91 -11.50 -10.24
CA GLU A 134 -12.00 -12.44 -10.57
C GLU A 134 -12.19 -12.56 -12.09
N LYS A 135 -12.10 -11.45 -12.84
CA LYS A 135 -12.13 -11.49 -14.31
C LYS A 135 -10.97 -12.30 -14.90
N ILE A 136 -9.76 -12.16 -14.32
CA ILE A 136 -8.59 -12.93 -14.75
C ILE A 136 -8.79 -14.41 -14.42
N ALA A 137 -9.26 -14.74 -13.23
CA ALA A 137 -9.45 -16.12 -12.77
C ALA A 137 -10.45 -16.92 -13.62
N ARG A 138 -11.42 -16.25 -14.27
CA ARG A 138 -12.39 -16.88 -15.18
C ARG A 138 -11.82 -17.27 -16.54
N ILE A 139 -10.60 -16.86 -16.87
CA ILE A 139 -9.94 -17.23 -18.12
C ILE A 139 -9.32 -18.61 -17.97
N ALA A 140 -9.73 -19.58 -18.79
CA ALA A 140 -9.24 -20.96 -18.68
C ALA A 140 -7.74 -21.12 -19.00
N ASP A 141 -7.21 -20.33 -19.95
CA ASP A 141 -5.80 -20.38 -20.34
C ASP A 141 -4.92 -19.52 -19.41
N TRP A 142 -4.05 -20.17 -18.64
CA TRP A 142 -3.09 -19.52 -17.74
C TRP A 142 -2.10 -18.59 -18.44
N SER A 143 -1.74 -18.82 -19.70
CA SER A 143 -0.90 -17.91 -20.47
C SER A 143 -1.62 -16.61 -20.78
N VAL A 144 -2.92 -16.67 -21.07
CA VAL A 144 -3.77 -15.47 -21.21
C VAL A 144 -3.93 -14.78 -19.86
N GLN A 145 -4.14 -15.53 -18.77
CA GLN A 145 -4.22 -14.96 -17.42
C GLN A 145 -2.95 -14.17 -17.08
N ARG A 146 -1.76 -14.75 -17.30
CA ARG A 146 -0.47 -14.09 -17.04
C ARG A 146 -0.32 -12.80 -17.84
N ARG A 147 -0.67 -12.80 -19.13
CA ARG A 147 -0.66 -11.57 -19.96
C ARG A 147 -1.58 -10.49 -19.38
N GLY A 148 -2.81 -10.86 -19.01
CA GLY A 148 -3.75 -9.94 -18.38
C GLY A 148 -3.23 -9.38 -17.04
N TRP A 149 -2.66 -10.26 -16.21
CA TRP A 149 -2.08 -9.89 -14.91
C TRP A 149 -0.91 -8.91 -15.04
N TYR A 150 0.04 -9.17 -15.94
CA TYR A 150 1.16 -8.28 -16.17
C TYR A 150 0.71 -6.91 -16.72
N GLY A 151 -0.32 -6.88 -17.57
CA GLY A 151 -0.95 -5.63 -18.01
C GLY A 151 -1.48 -4.80 -16.84
N VAL A 152 -2.17 -5.43 -15.88
CA VAL A 152 -2.67 -4.76 -14.67
C VAL A 152 -1.54 -4.29 -13.75
N ARG A 153 -0.50 -5.13 -13.57
CA ARG A 153 0.64 -4.84 -12.70
C ARG A 153 1.54 -3.72 -13.23
N TRP A 154 1.70 -3.63 -14.55
CA TRP A 154 2.58 -2.66 -15.19
C TRP A 154 1.87 -1.37 -15.58
N GLY A 155 0.61 -1.43 -15.99
CA GLY A 155 -0.19 -0.27 -16.36
C GLY A 155 -0.57 0.65 -15.19
N ARG A 156 -0.33 0.23 -13.94
CA ARG A 156 -0.64 1.00 -12.72
C ARG A 156 0.57 1.44 -11.90
N ARG A 157 1.81 1.23 -12.37
CA ARG A 157 2.96 1.81 -11.67
C ARG A 157 2.83 3.34 -11.71
N PRO A 158 2.70 4.03 -10.56
CA PRO A 158 2.93 5.47 -10.52
C PRO A 158 4.36 5.71 -11.03
N GLY A 159 4.54 6.78 -11.79
CA GLY A 159 5.74 7.06 -12.58
C GLY A 159 7.07 6.77 -11.89
N ARG A 160 8.05 6.43 -12.74
CA ARG A 160 9.46 6.73 -12.50
C ARG A 160 9.65 8.15 -11.99
#